data_AF-A0A0B6YAQ7-F1
#
_entry.id   AF-A0A0B6YAQ7-F1
#
_cell.length_a   1.000
_cell.length_b   1.000
_cell.length_c   1.000
_cell.angle_alpha   90.00
_cell.angle_beta   90.00
_cell.angle_gamma   90.00
#
_symmetry.space_group_name_H-M   'P 1'
#
loop_
_entity.id
_entity.type
_entity.pdbx_description
1 polymer ?
#
loop_
_entity_poly.entity_id
_entity_poly.type
_entity_poly.pdbx_seq_one_letter_code
_entity_poly.pdbx_strand_id
1 'polypeptide(L)'
;LDTNEFMERFVFRRQPVILLDVVKDMTMSAWDLDFVRSVAGSIKVTVKRTVPSSVEWAKLEQSQEITVGEFIDQIKEGQTSDYLFDWSLPIHCPKLASDLTI
;
A
#
# COMPACT_ATOMS: atom_id res chain seq x y z
N LEU A 1 0.78 -23.84 -12.31
CA LEU A 1 0.74 -24.22 -10.89
C LEU A 1 -0.72 -24.24 -10.49
N ASP A 2 -1.27 -25.41 -10.19
CA ASP A 2 -2.63 -25.47 -9.65
C ASP A 2 -2.63 -25.25 -8.13
N THR A 3 -3.82 -25.13 -7.55
CA THR A 3 -3.99 -24.85 -6.13
C THR A 3 -3.38 -25.94 -5.23
N ASN A 4 -3.52 -27.22 -5.58
CA ASN A 4 -3.02 -28.31 -4.74
C ASN A 4 -1.49 -28.33 -4.76
N GLU A 5 -0.90 -28.18 -5.94
CA GLU A 5 0.53 -28.11 -6.11
C GLU A 5 1.13 -26.89 -5.39
N PHE A 6 0.45 -25.73 -5.42
CA PHE A 6 0.85 -24.55 -4.66
C PHE A 6 0.84 -24.81 -3.14
N MET A 7 -0.23 -25.43 -2.64
CA MET A 7 -0.38 -25.73 -1.21
C MET A 7 0.73 -26.67 -0.71
N GLU A 8 0.98 -27.77 -1.42
CA GLU A 8 1.97 -28.78 -1.03
C GLU A 8 3.41 -28.28 -1.11
N ARG A 9 3.74 -27.50 -2.14
CA ARG A 9 5.12 -27.06 -2.40
C ARG A 9 5.50 -25.83 -1.60
N PHE A 10 4.57 -24.90 -1.36
CA PHE A 10 4.90 -23.59 -0.78
C PHE A 10 4.21 -23.34 0.55
N VAL A 11 2.88 -23.51 0.63
CA VAL A 11 2.11 -23.14 1.83
C VAL A 11 2.44 -24.04 3.02
N PHE A 12 2.29 -25.36 2.88
CA PHE A 12 2.56 -26.30 3.98
C PHE A 12 4.03 -26.31 4.42
N ARG A 13 4.93 -25.97 3.49
CA ARG A 13 6.37 -25.87 3.75
C ARG A 13 6.81 -24.49 4.24
N ARG A 14 5.88 -23.51 4.30
CA ARG A 14 6.17 -22.10 4.65
C ARG A 14 7.30 -21.51 3.80
N GLN A 15 7.36 -21.90 2.53
CA GLN A 15 8.38 -21.46 1.61
C GLN A 15 7.86 -20.27 0.80
N PRO A 16 8.55 -19.11 0.85
CA PRO A 16 8.19 -17.97 0.02
C PRO A 16 8.27 -18.32 -1.47
N VAL A 17 7.35 -17.76 -2.24
CA VAL A 17 7.28 -17.93 -3.69
C VAL A 17 6.78 -16.65 -4.34
N ILE A 18 7.30 -16.37 -5.53
CA ILE A 18 6.81 -15.29 -6.39
C ILE A 18 5.86 -15.92 -7.39
N LEU A 19 4.59 -15.52 -7.35
CA LEU A 19 3.61 -15.91 -8.35
C LEU A 19 3.66 -14.89 -9.48
N LEU A 20 4.02 -15.37 -10.67
CA LEU A 20 4.05 -14.57 -11.90
C LEU A 20 2.76 -14.79 -12.67
N ASP A 21 2.33 -13.76 -13.40
CA ASP A 21 1.23 -13.83 -14.39
C ASP A 21 -0.10 -14.37 -13.82
N VAL A 22 -0.40 -14.09 -12.54
CA VAL A 22 -1.66 -14.50 -11.88
C VAL A 22 -2.85 -13.71 -12.41
N VAL A 23 -2.65 -12.40 -12.59
CA VAL A 23 -3.58 -11.49 -13.24
C VAL A 23 -2.85 -10.75 -14.35
N LYS A 24 -3.57 -10.39 -15.41
CA LYS A 24 -2.99 -9.64 -16.54
C LYS A 24 -2.60 -8.23 -16.12
N ASP A 25 -3.51 -7.56 -15.41
CA ASP A 25 -3.38 -6.22 -14.87
C ASP A 25 -3.84 -6.30 -13.40
N MET A 26 -3.19 -5.63 -12.45
CA MET A 26 -3.57 -5.67 -11.02
C MET A 26 -4.72 -4.73 -10.67
N THR A 27 -4.94 -3.72 -11.52
CA THR A 27 -5.88 -2.62 -11.33
C THR A 27 -6.62 -2.37 -12.63
N MET A 28 -7.90 -2.00 -12.56
CA MET A 28 -8.69 -1.64 -13.75
C MET A 28 -8.21 -0.33 -14.39
N SER A 29 -7.65 0.57 -13.57
CA SER A 29 -7.05 1.83 -13.99
C SER A 29 -5.54 1.82 -13.71
N ALA A 30 -4.74 2.51 -14.52
CA ALA A 30 -3.33 2.71 -14.18
C ALA A 30 -3.21 3.62 -12.95
N TRP A 31 -2.55 3.14 -11.89
CA TRP A 31 -2.32 3.97 -10.70
C TRP A 31 -1.03 4.75 -10.83
N ASP A 32 -1.17 6.06 -10.90
CA ASP A 32 -0.11 7.03 -10.64
C ASP A 32 -0.51 7.94 -9.48
N LEU A 33 0.39 8.85 -9.09
CA LEU A 33 0.11 9.78 -7.99
C LEU A 33 -1.06 10.71 -8.29
N ASP A 34 -1.31 11.07 -9.55
CA ASP A 34 -2.40 11.97 -9.92
C ASP A 34 -3.76 11.27 -9.85
N PHE A 35 -3.85 10.03 -10.31
CA PHE A 35 -5.01 9.18 -10.16
C PHE A 35 -5.35 8.99 -8.67
N VAL A 36 -4.38 8.57 -7.86
CA VAL A 36 -4.61 8.36 -6.41
C VAL A 36 -5.05 9.66 -5.74
N ARG A 37 -4.43 10.80 -6.06
CA ARG A 37 -4.84 12.12 -5.56
C ARG A 37 -6.28 12.46 -5.96
N SER A 38 -6.70 12.15 -7.18
CA SER A 38 -8.06 12.42 -7.64
C SER A 38 -9.13 11.61 -6.89
N VAL A 39 -8.79 10.40 -6.43
CA VAL A 39 -9.72 9.48 -5.76
C VAL A 39 -9.71 9.66 -4.24
N ALA A 40 -8.52 9.78 -3.66
CA ALA A 40 -8.30 9.72 -2.22
C ALA A 40 -7.83 11.05 -1.61
N GLY A 41 -7.54 12.06 -2.42
CA GLY A 41 -6.79 13.24 -2.00
C GLY A 41 -7.38 14.02 -0.83
N SER A 42 -8.70 13.99 -0.63
CA SER A 42 -9.36 14.67 0.50
C SER A 42 -9.39 13.86 1.79
N ILE A 43 -8.92 12.61 1.79
CA ILE A 43 -8.97 11.71 2.96
C ILE A 43 -7.82 12.07 3.90
N LYS A 44 -8.15 12.31 5.17
CA LYS A 44 -7.17 12.50 6.24
C LYS A 44 -6.52 11.17 6.64
N VAL A 45 -5.20 11.22 6.83
CA VAL A 45 -4.36 10.08 7.21
C VAL A 45 -3.30 10.51 8.20
N THR A 46 -2.84 9.59 9.05
CA THR A 46 -1.65 9.79 9.87
C THR A 46 -0.47 9.09 9.22
N VAL A 47 0.47 9.86 8.67
CA VAL A 47 1.69 9.30 8.09
C VAL A 47 2.68 8.92 9.19
N LYS A 48 3.61 8.01 8.87
CA LYS A 48 4.61 7.52 9.79
C LYS A 48 6.02 7.93 9.36
N ARG A 49 6.90 8.15 10.33
CA ARG A 49 8.32 8.42 10.09
C ARG A 49 9.19 7.28 10.60
N THR A 50 10.33 7.06 9.95
CA THR A 50 11.31 6.08 10.38
C THR A 50 12.02 6.54 11.65
N VAL A 51 11.98 5.69 12.68
CA VAL A 51 12.68 5.90 13.96
C VAL A 51 13.46 4.62 14.26
N PRO A 52 14.78 4.58 14.00
CA PRO A 52 15.59 3.37 14.15
C PRO A 52 15.55 2.75 15.56
N SER A 53 15.42 3.61 16.58
CA SER A 53 15.30 3.21 17.99
C SER A 53 13.90 2.79 18.41
N SER A 54 12.90 2.85 17.51
CA SER A 54 11.53 2.50 17.85
C SER A 54 11.42 1.03 18.25
N VAL A 55 10.52 0.76 19.17
CA VAL A 55 10.19 -0.62 19.61
C VAL A 55 9.21 -1.30 18.67
N GLU A 56 8.53 -0.54 17.81
CA GLU A 56 7.62 -1.07 16.80
C GLU A 56 8.35 -1.90 15.76
N TRP A 57 7.71 -2.98 15.28
CA TRP A 57 8.35 -3.96 14.39
C TRP A 57 8.85 -3.36 13.08
N ALA A 58 8.11 -2.37 12.54
CA ALA A 58 8.46 -1.69 11.30
C ALA A 58 9.45 -0.53 11.50
N LYS A 59 9.87 -0.23 12.73
CA LYS A 59 10.66 0.96 13.09
C LYS A 59 10.01 2.27 12.63
N LEU A 60 8.68 2.33 12.67
CA LEU A 60 7.87 3.46 12.23
C LEU A 60 7.04 4.00 13.39
N GLU A 61 7.05 5.32 13.58
CA GLU A 61 6.23 6.02 14.58
C GLU A 61 5.33 7.05 13.90
N GLN A 62 4.23 7.43 14.57
CA GLN A 62 3.35 8.48 14.05
C GLN A 62 4.12 9.80 13.87
N SER A 63 3.89 10.47 12.74
CA SER A 63 4.51 11.75 12.40
C SER A 63 3.49 12.88 12.47
N GLN A 64 2.63 13.01 11.46
CA GLN A 64 1.65 14.10 11.32
C GLN A 64 0.33 13.59 10.71
N GLU A 65 -0.75 14.32 11.00
CA GLU A 65 -2.04 14.13 10.31
C GLU A 65 -2.13 15.12 9.15
N ILE A 66 -2.28 14.58 7.93
CA ILE A 66 -2.40 15.34 6.68
C ILE A 66 -3.43 14.65 5.79
N THR A 67 -3.85 15.29 4.71
CA THR A 67 -4.61 14.63 3.66
C THR A 67 -3.70 13.82 2.74
N VAL A 68 -4.24 12.79 2.07
CA VAL A 68 -3.52 12.05 1.04
C VAL A 68 -3.03 12.99 -0.08
N GLY A 69 -3.80 14.03 -0.41
CA GLY A 69 -3.42 15.02 -1.41
C GLY A 69 -2.18 15.81 -0.98
N GLU A 70 -2.17 16.33 0.25
CA GLU A 70 -1.01 17.02 0.81
C GLU A 70 0.22 16.10 0.88
N PHE A 71 0.03 14.83 1.25
CA PHE A 71 1.11 13.84 1.27
C PHE A 71 1.73 13.63 -0.12
N ILE A 72 0.88 13.48 -1.14
CA ILE A 72 1.32 13.32 -2.53
C ILE A 72 2.06 14.57 -3.02
N ASP A 73 1.56 15.76 -2.69
CA ASP A 73 2.21 17.02 -3.05
C ASP A 73 3.61 17.09 -2.41
N GLN A 74 3.76 16.73 -1.13
CA GLN A 74 5.06 16.65 -0.46
C GLN A 74 6.03 15.62 -1.09
N ILE A 75 5.52 14.47 -1.56
CA ILE A 75 6.34 13.47 -2.29
C ILE A 75 6.87 14.08 -3.58
N LYS A 76 5.99 14.69 -4.39
CA LYS A 76 6.36 15.29 -5.67
C LYS A 76 7.38 16.42 -5.52
N GLU A 77 7.29 17.18 -4.43
CA GLU A 77 8.20 18.26 -4.09
C GLU A 77 9.50 17.78 -3.40
N GLY A 78 9.60 16.48 -3.07
CA GLY A 78 10.76 15.92 -2.36
C GLY A 78 10.91 16.42 -0.92
N GLN A 79 9.81 16.86 -0.30
CA GLN A 79 9.80 17.50 1.02
C GLN A 79 9.55 16.53 2.18
N THR A 80 9.23 15.27 1.90
CA THR A 80 8.90 14.30 2.92
C THR A 80 9.65 12.98 2.74
N SER A 81 10.08 12.41 3.86
CA SER A 81 10.50 11.02 3.98
C SER A 81 9.48 10.19 4.78
N ASP A 82 8.32 10.78 5.10
CA ASP A 82 7.24 10.09 5.78
C ASP A 82 6.58 9.06 4.86
N TYR A 83 5.88 8.10 5.45
CA TYR A 83 5.32 6.95 4.78
C TYR A 83 3.88 6.72 5.21
N LEU A 84 2.97 6.61 4.23
CA LEU A 84 1.62 6.12 4.45
C LEU A 84 1.67 4.59 4.54
N PHE A 85 1.68 4.09 5.77
CA PHE A 85 1.94 2.69 6.08
C PHE A 85 0.70 1.97 6.64
N ASP A 86 0.50 0.73 6.20
CA ASP A 86 -0.58 -0.16 6.68
C ASP A 86 -1.98 0.48 6.57
N TRP A 87 -2.21 1.19 5.47
CA TRP A 87 -3.46 1.88 5.21
C TRP A 87 -4.42 0.96 4.43
N SER A 88 -5.26 0.24 5.16
CA SER A 88 -6.23 -0.70 4.59
C SER A 88 -7.22 0.02 3.65
N LEU A 89 -7.00 -0.09 2.34
CA LEU A 89 -7.84 0.55 1.33
C LEU A 89 -9.31 0.14 1.43
N PRO A 90 -9.68 -1.14 1.63
CA PRO A 90 -11.10 -1.51 1.76
C PRO A 90 -11.83 -0.79 2.89
N ILE A 91 -11.12 -0.37 3.95
CA ILE A 91 -11.68 0.35 5.10
C ILE A 91 -11.68 1.85 4.85
N HIS A 92 -10.55 2.40 4.39
CA HIS A 92 -10.33 3.84 4.38
C HIS A 92 -10.54 4.50 3.02
N CYS A 93 -10.42 3.75 1.92
CA CYS A 93 -10.70 4.22 0.56
C CYS A 93 -11.33 3.11 -0.30
N PRO A 94 -12.60 2.72 -0.03
CA PRO A 94 -13.25 1.61 -0.72
C PRO A 94 -13.32 1.80 -2.24
N LYS A 95 -13.39 3.06 -2.70
CA LYS A 95 -13.37 3.40 -4.13
C LYS A 95 -12.06 2.99 -4.79
N LEU A 96 -10.92 3.21 -4.14
CA LEU A 96 -9.62 2.78 -4.66
C LEU A 96 -9.48 1.26 -4.56
N ALA A 97 -9.97 0.65 -3.47
CA ALA A 97 -10.00 -0.81 -3.33
C ALA A 97 -10.84 -1.50 -4.43
N SER A 98 -11.95 -0.88 -4.85
CA SER A 98 -12.79 -1.44 -5.91
C SER A 98 -12.13 -1.46 -7.29
N ASP A 99 -11.00 -0.76 -7.46
CA ASP A 99 -10.22 -0.77 -8.71
C ASP A 99 -9.29 -1.99 -8.82
N LEU A 100 -9.03 -2.71 -7.72
CA LEU A 100 -8.20 -3.92 -7.72
C LEU A 100 -8.91 -5.08 -8.42
N THR A 101 -8.17 -5.81 -9.27
CA THR A 101 -8.64 -7.04 -9.90
C THR A 101 -8.14 -8.24 -9.10
N ILE A 102 -9.03 -9.19 -8.79
CA ILE A 102 -8.73 -10.41 -8.02
C ILE A 102 -9.17 -11.62 -8.84
#